data_AF-A0A926X8T3-F1
#
_entry.id   AF-A0A926X8T3-F1
#
_cell.length_a   1.000
_cell.length_b   1.000
_cell.length_c   1.000
_cell.angle_alpha   90.00
_cell.angle_beta   90.00
_cell.angle_gamma   90.00
#
_symmetry.space_group_name_H-M   'P 1'
#
loop_
_entity.id
_entity.type
_entity.pdbx_description
1 polymer ?
#
loop_
_entity_poly.entity_id
_entity_poly.type
_entity_poly.pdbx_seq_one_letter_code
_entity_poly.pdbx_strand_id
1 'polypeptide(L)'
;MPKPSRQNEIDDQHRSQYELRMDAMERDYEAAFDRLIQGIPQHPSLQAQLAAKGYCKITIRNVAKEAGHSHNPLYDNKDRYKDILKRIKSSKPLAASKHLTERDKDAELRQTKNDLEQEKRDALTENMGLLIRISKLQDQNRKLSDEINRVKKRMEGN
;
A
#
# COMPACT_ATOMS: atom_id res chain seq x y z
N MET A 1 47.96 -0.97 -1.92
CA MET A 1 46.52 -1.23 -2.16
C MET A 1 46.37 -2.68 -2.60
N PRO A 2 45.85 -3.60 -1.77
CA PRO A 2 45.60 -4.95 -2.21
C PRO A 2 44.33 -4.97 -3.08
N LYS A 3 44.47 -5.48 -4.30
CA LYS A 3 43.36 -5.72 -5.23
C LYS A 3 42.36 -6.69 -4.58
N PRO A 4 41.04 -6.51 -4.77
CA PRO A 4 40.07 -7.48 -4.32
C PRO A 4 40.37 -8.84 -4.97
N SER A 5 40.42 -9.88 -4.13
CA SER A 5 40.74 -11.25 -4.51
C SER A 5 39.78 -11.78 -5.56
N ARG A 6 40.33 -12.36 -6.63
CA ARG A 6 39.63 -13.02 -7.76
C ARG A 6 38.67 -14.15 -7.35
N GLN A 7 38.65 -14.58 -6.09
CA GLN A 7 37.76 -15.64 -5.61
C GLN A 7 36.28 -15.31 -5.76
N ASN A 8 35.87 -14.04 -5.66
CA ASN A 8 34.45 -13.69 -5.71
C ASN A 8 33.84 -13.68 -7.12
N GLU A 9 34.64 -13.80 -8.18
CA GLU A 9 34.17 -13.80 -9.58
C GLU A 9 33.98 -15.21 -10.16
N ILE A 10 34.48 -16.26 -9.50
CA ILE A 10 34.52 -17.63 -10.03
C ILE A 10 33.33 -18.48 -9.55
N ASP A 11 32.67 -18.10 -8.44
CA ASP A 11 31.59 -18.89 -7.83
C ASP A 11 30.26 -18.86 -8.62
N ASP A 12 30.12 -17.97 -9.61
CA ASP A 12 28.89 -17.85 -10.40
C ASP A 12 28.82 -18.80 -11.62
N GLN A 13 29.90 -19.49 -11.99
CA GLN A 13 29.98 -20.22 -13.27
C GLN A 13 29.72 -21.74 -13.20
N HIS A 14 29.48 -22.32 -12.01
CA HIS A 14 29.24 -23.77 -11.88
C HIS A 14 28.09 -24.13 -10.92
N ARG A 15 26.96 -23.42 -10.98
CA ARG A 15 25.74 -23.96 -10.37
C ARG A 15 25.30 -25.21 -11.11
N SER A 16 25.06 -26.29 -10.36
CA SER A 16 24.52 -27.52 -10.93
C SER A 16 23.12 -27.26 -11.49
N GLN A 17 22.76 -27.91 -12.60
CA GLN A 17 21.38 -27.90 -13.13
C GLN A 17 20.35 -28.28 -12.06
N TYR A 18 20.76 -29.11 -11.10
CA TYR A 18 19.95 -29.45 -9.93
C TYR A 18 19.68 -28.24 -9.03
N GLU A 19 20.70 -27.43 -8.74
CA GLU A 19 20.57 -26.25 -7.88
C GLU A 19 19.69 -25.18 -8.52
N LEU A 20 19.87 -24.93 -9.82
CA LEU A 20 19.02 -24.01 -10.59
C LEU A 20 17.55 -24.43 -10.59
N ARG A 21 17.28 -25.73 -10.72
CA ARG A 21 15.92 -26.28 -10.64
C ARG A 21 15.32 -26.08 -9.26
N MET A 22 16.11 -26.27 -8.21
CA MET A 22 15.62 -26.08 -6.84
C MET A 22 15.40 -24.60 -6.52
N ASP A 23 16.22 -23.68 -7.04
CA ASP A 23 16.01 -22.23 -6.90
C ASP A 23 14.72 -21.78 -7.60
N ALA A 24 14.45 -22.31 -8.80
CA ALA A 24 13.20 -22.04 -9.51
C ALA A 24 11.99 -22.54 -8.72
N MET A 25 12.09 -23.76 -8.17
CA MET A 25 11.04 -24.35 -7.33
C MET A 25 10.79 -23.52 -6.06
N GLU A 26 11.84 -22.99 -5.44
CA GLU A 26 11.74 -22.11 -4.28
C GLU A 26 10.97 -20.83 -4.61
N ARG A 27 11.32 -20.17 -5.71
CA ARG A 27 10.60 -18.98 -6.21
C ARG A 27 9.13 -19.28 -6.50
N ASP A 28 8.82 -20.44 -7.06
CA ASP A 28 7.45 -20.85 -7.34
C ASP A 28 6.64 -21.01 -6.04
N TYR A 29 7.23 -21.60 -5.00
CA TYR A 29 6.57 -21.69 -3.69
C TYR A 29 6.35 -20.31 -3.06
N GLU A 30 7.32 -19.40 -3.17
CA GLU A 30 7.18 -18.04 -2.65
C GLU A 30 6.07 -17.27 -3.37
N ALA A 31 6.04 -17.32 -4.70
CA ALA A 31 5.00 -16.69 -5.50
C ALA A 31 3.62 -17.29 -5.18
N ALA A 32 3.53 -18.61 -4.99
CA ALA A 32 2.32 -19.28 -4.57
C ALA A 32 1.86 -18.85 -3.17
N PHE A 33 2.78 -18.69 -2.22
CA PHE A 33 2.47 -18.18 -0.90
C PHE A 33 1.92 -16.75 -0.98
N ASP A 34 2.52 -15.88 -1.78
CA ASP A 34 2.07 -14.50 -1.96
C ASP A 34 0.68 -14.42 -2.58
N ARG A 35 0.39 -15.24 -3.60
CA ARG A 35 -0.98 -15.34 -4.17
C ARG A 35 -2.00 -15.77 -3.13
N LEU A 36 -1.66 -16.73 -2.28
CA LEU A 36 -2.54 -17.20 -1.20
C LEU A 36 -2.75 -16.15 -0.11
N ILE A 37 -1.74 -15.33 0.21
CA ILE A 37 -1.88 -14.24 1.19
C ILE A 37 -2.71 -13.08 0.65
N GLN A 38 -2.62 -12.83 -0.66
CA GLN A 38 -3.41 -11.81 -1.36
C GLN A 38 -4.85 -12.26 -1.65
N GLY A 39 -5.18 -13.53 -1.39
CA GLY A 39 -6.52 -14.08 -1.64
C GLY A 39 -6.84 -14.30 -3.12
N ILE A 40 -5.81 -14.42 -3.97
CA ILE A 40 -5.94 -14.63 -5.43
C ILE A 40 -5.36 -16.00 -5.84
N PRO A 41 -5.89 -17.13 -5.31
CA PRO A 41 -5.40 -18.45 -5.73
C PRO A 41 -5.64 -18.66 -7.22
N GLN A 42 -4.68 -19.25 -7.91
CA GLN A 42 -4.79 -19.64 -9.30
C GLN A 42 -5.19 -21.11 -9.45
N HIS A 43 -4.89 -21.95 -8.45
CA HIS A 43 -5.24 -23.36 -8.53
C HIS A 43 -6.78 -23.54 -8.42
N PRO A 44 -7.45 -24.20 -9.39
CA PRO A 44 -8.92 -24.30 -9.43
C PRO A 44 -9.56 -24.84 -8.15
N SER A 45 -8.96 -25.87 -7.54
CA SER A 45 -9.45 -26.40 -6.26
C SER A 45 -9.35 -25.42 -5.08
N LEU A 46 -8.37 -24.51 -5.07
CA LEU A 46 -8.23 -23.51 -4.00
C LEU A 46 -9.17 -22.33 -4.25
N GLN A 47 -9.42 -21.97 -5.50
CA GLN A 47 -10.50 -21.05 -5.88
C GLN A 47 -11.87 -21.57 -5.44
N ALA A 48 -12.18 -22.84 -5.73
CA ALA A 48 -13.42 -23.47 -5.31
C ALA A 48 -13.56 -23.49 -3.78
N GLN A 49 -12.46 -23.74 -3.05
CA GLN A 49 -12.45 -23.70 -1.59
C GLN A 49 -12.71 -22.28 -1.06
N LEU A 50 -12.06 -21.27 -1.65
CA LEU A 50 -12.26 -19.87 -1.28
C LEU A 50 -13.71 -19.43 -1.55
N ALA A 51 -14.27 -19.81 -2.70
CA ALA A 51 -15.67 -19.51 -3.04
C ALA A 51 -16.67 -20.21 -2.11
N ALA A 52 -16.44 -21.47 -1.76
CA ALA A 52 -17.37 -22.26 -0.95
C ALA A 52 -17.32 -21.91 0.54
N LYS A 53 -16.13 -21.67 1.10
CA LYS A 53 -15.95 -21.44 2.54
C LYS A 53 -15.76 -19.97 2.90
N GLY A 54 -15.60 -19.11 1.89
CA GLY A 54 -15.13 -17.75 2.06
C GLY A 54 -13.63 -17.67 2.39
N TYR A 55 -12.95 -18.77 2.74
CA TYR A 55 -11.58 -18.70 3.20
C TYR A 55 -10.70 -19.87 2.74
N CYS A 56 -9.40 -19.58 2.56
CA CYS A 56 -8.38 -20.58 2.27
C CYS A 56 -7.28 -20.53 3.33
N LYS A 57 -7.16 -21.62 4.12
CA LYS A 57 -6.07 -21.74 5.09
C LYS A 57 -4.74 -21.86 4.36
N ILE A 58 -3.78 -21.04 4.73
CA ILE A 58 -2.42 -21.11 4.22
C ILE A 58 -1.73 -22.28 4.94
N THR A 59 -1.49 -23.37 4.22
CA THR A 59 -0.83 -24.58 4.71
C THR A 59 0.23 -25.01 3.71
N ILE A 60 1.23 -25.79 4.15
CA ILE A 60 2.29 -26.33 3.28
C ILE A 60 1.69 -27.03 2.05
N ARG A 61 0.64 -27.85 2.26
CA ARG A 61 -0.04 -28.55 1.18
C ARG A 61 -0.71 -27.61 0.19
N ASN A 62 -1.35 -26.54 0.67
CA ASN A 62 -2.02 -25.57 -0.21
C ASN A 62 -1.01 -24.70 -0.96
N VAL A 63 0.09 -24.31 -0.34
CA VAL A 63 1.18 -23.58 -1.00
C VAL A 63 1.80 -24.44 -2.09
N ALA A 64 2.12 -25.70 -1.80
CA ALA A 64 2.67 -26.62 -2.79
C ALA A 64 1.70 -26.87 -3.96
N LYS A 65 0.42 -27.06 -3.64
CA LYS A 65 -0.65 -27.22 -4.63
C LYS A 65 -0.81 -25.99 -5.51
N GLU A 66 -0.76 -24.79 -4.94
CA GLU A 66 -0.81 -23.52 -5.67
C GLU A 66 0.45 -23.28 -6.53
N ALA A 67 1.60 -23.79 -6.09
CA ALA A 67 2.86 -23.73 -6.84
C ALA A 67 2.93 -24.80 -7.97
N GLY A 68 2.02 -25.76 -8.00
CA GLY A 68 2.07 -26.89 -8.95
C GLY A 68 3.16 -27.92 -8.64
N HIS A 69 3.70 -27.90 -7.42
CA HIS A 69 4.82 -28.74 -7.00
C HIS A 69 4.43 -29.73 -5.89
N SER A 70 5.24 -30.77 -5.70
CA SER A 70 5.06 -31.69 -4.56
C SER A 70 5.34 -30.98 -3.23
N HIS A 71 4.69 -31.38 -2.14
CA HIS A 71 4.99 -30.84 -0.82
C HIS A 71 6.23 -31.49 -0.17
N ASN A 72 6.66 -32.67 -0.64
CA ASN A 72 7.76 -33.43 -0.04
C ASN A 72 9.07 -32.62 0.09
N PRO A 73 9.50 -31.82 -0.91
CA PRO A 73 10.70 -31.00 -0.78
C PRO A 73 10.67 -30.03 0.40
N LEU A 74 9.48 -29.51 0.76
CA LEU A 74 9.29 -28.62 1.91
C LEU A 74 9.44 -29.36 3.25
N TYR A 75 9.26 -30.69 3.28
CA TYR A 75 9.48 -31.53 4.46
C TYR A 75 10.90 -32.07 4.54
N ASP A 76 11.46 -32.47 3.40
CA ASP A 76 12.76 -33.15 3.32
C ASP A 76 13.94 -32.17 3.38
N ASN A 77 13.77 -30.94 2.86
CA ASN A 77 14.82 -29.91 2.79
C ASN A 77 14.46 -28.66 3.60
N LYS A 78 14.18 -28.82 4.90
CA LYS A 78 13.72 -27.73 5.76
C LYS A 78 14.68 -26.55 5.86
N ASP A 79 15.98 -26.79 5.76
CA ASP A 79 16.98 -25.73 5.88
C ASP A 79 16.95 -24.78 4.69
N ARG A 80 16.70 -25.30 3.47
CA ARG A 80 16.51 -24.47 2.28
C ARG A 80 15.23 -23.66 2.36
N TYR A 81 14.11 -24.33 2.64
CA TYR A 81 12.79 -23.69 2.66
C TYR A 81 12.42 -23.08 4.02
N LYS A 82 13.41 -22.77 4.87
CA LYS A 82 13.17 -22.35 6.25
C LYS A 82 12.33 -21.08 6.33
N ASP A 83 12.61 -20.14 5.43
CA ASP A 83 11.94 -18.83 5.42
C ASP A 83 10.48 -18.95 5.01
N ILE A 84 10.18 -19.68 3.93
CA ILE A 84 8.78 -19.93 3.54
C ILE A 84 8.04 -20.76 4.59
N LEU A 85 8.68 -21.76 5.21
CA LEU A 85 8.07 -22.54 6.29
C LEU A 85 7.76 -21.68 7.51
N LYS A 86 8.64 -20.74 7.86
CA LYS A 86 8.41 -19.76 8.92
C LYS A 86 7.24 -18.85 8.57
N ARG A 87 7.20 -18.33 7.33
CA ARG A 87 6.10 -17.49 6.82
C ARG A 87 4.75 -18.22 6.85
N ILE A 88 4.70 -19.49 6.45
CA ILE A 88 3.51 -20.34 6.53
C ILE A 88 3.07 -20.53 7.99
N LYS A 89 4.00 -20.81 8.92
CA LYS A 89 3.67 -20.96 10.34
C LYS A 89 3.16 -19.67 10.98
N SER A 90 3.72 -18.52 10.60
CA SER A 90 3.28 -17.21 11.09
C SER A 90 2.00 -16.69 10.41
N SER A 91 1.60 -17.31 9.29
CA SER A 91 0.41 -16.89 8.56
C SER A 91 -0.84 -17.25 9.36
N LYS A 92 -1.67 -16.25 9.63
CA LYS A 92 -3.02 -16.48 10.14
C LYS A 92 -3.86 -17.07 9.01
N PRO A 93 -4.86 -17.93 9.30
CA PRO A 93 -5.83 -18.29 8.29
C PRO A 93 -6.39 -16.99 7.72
N LEU A 94 -6.23 -16.80 6.41
CA LEU A 94 -6.96 -15.77 5.71
C LEU A 94 -8.41 -16.05 6.09
N ALA A 95 -9.12 -15.13 6.73
CA ALA A 95 -10.57 -15.14 6.60
C ALA A 95 -10.84 -14.94 5.10
N ALA A 96 -12.10 -15.03 4.66
CA ALA A 96 -12.45 -14.09 3.60
C ALA A 96 -11.98 -12.75 4.16
N SER A 97 -10.89 -12.18 3.62
CA SER A 97 -11.00 -10.77 3.30
C SER A 97 -12.35 -10.76 2.64
N LYS A 98 -13.36 -10.21 3.32
CA LYS A 98 -14.49 -9.70 2.59
C LYS A 98 -13.77 -8.92 1.51
N HIS A 99 -13.72 -9.49 0.30
CA HIS A 99 -13.86 -8.68 -0.87
C HIS A 99 -15.12 -7.91 -0.49
N LEU A 100 -14.93 -6.77 0.20
CA LEU A 100 -15.77 -5.60 0.05
C LEU A 100 -15.93 -5.63 -1.45
N THR A 101 -17.11 -6.10 -1.85
CA THR A 101 -17.39 -6.32 -3.26
C THR A 101 -16.99 -5.01 -3.95
N GLU A 102 -16.53 -5.02 -5.19
CA GLU A 102 -16.12 -3.75 -5.83
C GLU A 102 -17.17 -2.65 -5.62
N ARG A 103 -18.45 -3.04 -5.52
CA ARG A 103 -19.58 -2.23 -5.03
C ARG A 103 -19.45 -1.61 -3.63
N ASP A 104 -19.01 -2.36 -2.62
CA ASP A 104 -18.82 -1.84 -1.26
C ASP A 104 -17.67 -0.84 -1.22
N LYS A 105 -16.58 -1.10 -1.96
CA LYS A 105 -15.47 -0.14 -2.11
C LYS A 105 -15.91 1.11 -2.89
N ASP A 106 -16.70 0.93 -3.94
CA ASP A 106 -17.27 2.03 -4.71
C ASP A 106 -18.23 2.87 -3.86
N ALA A 107 -19.01 2.25 -2.99
CA ALA A 107 -19.91 2.94 -2.07
C ALA A 107 -19.12 3.75 -1.04
N GLU A 108 -18.07 3.16 -0.45
CA GLU A 108 -17.18 3.85 0.49
C GLU A 108 -16.46 5.03 -0.19
N LEU A 109 -15.88 4.82 -1.38
CA LEU A 109 -15.22 5.88 -2.15
C LEU A 109 -16.17 7.01 -2.55
N ARG A 110 -17.42 6.68 -2.93
CA ARG A 110 -18.45 7.68 -3.23
C ARG A 110 -18.82 8.50 -1.98
N GLN A 111 -18.92 7.83 -0.83
CA GLN A 111 -19.20 8.52 0.42
C GLN A 111 -18.05 9.47 0.79
N THR A 112 -16.81 8.99 0.77
CA THR A 112 -15.63 9.82 1.05
C THR A 112 -15.53 10.99 0.08
N LYS A 113 -15.83 10.79 -1.21
CA LYS A 113 -15.84 11.87 -2.20
C LYS A 113 -16.88 12.93 -1.85
N ASN A 114 -18.11 12.52 -1.49
CA ASN A 114 -19.16 13.45 -1.11
C ASN A 114 -18.79 14.25 0.14
N ASP A 115 -18.20 13.60 1.14
CA ASP A 115 -17.77 14.24 2.38
C ASP A 115 -16.67 15.28 2.11
N LEU A 116 -15.67 14.94 1.29
CA LEU A 116 -14.60 15.86 0.88
C LEU A 116 -15.13 17.03 0.03
N GLU A 117 -16.09 16.79 -0.86
CA GLU A 117 -16.74 17.86 -1.63
C GLU A 117 -17.58 18.79 -0.76
N GLN A 118 -18.17 18.28 0.32
CA GLN A 118 -18.87 19.10 1.31
C GLN A 118 -17.88 19.95 2.11
N GLU A 119 -16.83 19.34 2.66
CA GLU A 119 -15.77 20.04 3.41
C GLU A 119 -15.12 21.15 2.56
N LYS A 120 -14.85 20.88 1.28
CA LYS A 120 -14.34 21.89 0.34
C LYS A 120 -15.29 23.08 0.18
N ARG A 121 -16.60 22.83 0.07
CA ARG A 121 -17.60 23.89 -0.06
C ARG A 121 -17.70 24.75 1.20
N ASP A 122 -17.63 24.10 2.36
CA ASP A 122 -17.68 24.80 3.64
C ASP A 122 -16.43 25.68 3.84
N ALA A 123 -15.25 25.13 3.54
CA ALA A 123 -13.99 25.88 3.58
C ALA A 123 -13.96 27.07 2.59
N LEU A 124 -14.48 26.90 1.37
CA LEU A 124 -14.59 28.00 0.40
C LEU A 124 -15.53 29.10 0.88
N THR A 125 -16.63 28.72 1.53
CA THR A 125 -17.62 29.66 2.07
C THR A 125 -17.00 30.48 3.21
N GLU A 126 -16.29 29.82 4.12
CA GLU A 126 -15.56 30.48 5.21
C GLU A 126 -14.50 31.44 4.67
N ASN A 127 -13.68 30.97 3.72
CA ASN A 127 -12.64 31.79 3.08
C ASN A 127 -13.24 33.04 2.41
N MET A 128 -14.37 32.91 1.72
CA MET A 128 -15.05 34.05 1.11
C MET A 128 -15.54 35.06 2.17
N GLY A 129 -16.08 34.57 3.29
CA GLY A 129 -16.45 35.40 4.43
C GLY A 129 -15.27 36.17 5.01
N LEU A 130 -14.11 35.51 5.17
CA LEU A 130 -12.87 36.11 5.62
C LEU A 130 -12.36 37.18 4.64
N LEU A 131 -12.36 36.90 3.34
CA LEU A 131 -11.93 37.85 2.30
C LEU A 131 -12.79 39.12 2.28
N ILE A 132 -14.12 38.99 2.39
CA ILE A 132 -15.02 40.15 2.49
C ILE A 132 -14.68 40.99 3.73
N ARG A 133 -14.39 40.35 4.85
CA ARG A 133 -14.03 41.04 6.10
C ARG A 133 -12.69 41.77 5.98
N ILE A 134 -11.69 41.13 5.37
CA ILE A 134 -10.38 41.74 5.08
C ILE A 134 -10.56 42.97 4.18
N SER A 135 -11.35 42.87 3.10
CA SER A 135 -11.63 44.00 2.21
C SER A 135 -12.25 45.18 2.94
N LYS A 136 -13.25 44.93 3.81
CA LYS A 136 -13.87 46.00 4.63
C LYS A 136 -12.87 46.68 5.57
N LEU A 137 -12.00 45.89 6.20
CA LEU A 137 -10.96 46.42 7.09
C LEU A 137 -9.90 47.23 6.33
N GLN A 138 -9.54 46.80 5.12
CA GLN A 138 -8.63 47.55 4.24
C GLN A 138 -9.23 48.91 3.85
N ASP A 139 -10.51 48.95 3.49
CA ASP A 139 -11.20 50.21 3.18
C ASP A 139 -11.25 51.16 4.38
N GLN A 140 -11.51 50.64 5.57
CA GLN A 140 -11.49 51.41 6.81
C GLN A 140 -10.10 51.97 7.11
N ASN A 141 -9.05 51.14 7.00
CA ASN A 141 -7.66 51.57 7.19
C ASN A 141 -7.24 52.64 6.19
N ARG A 142 -7.69 52.53 4.93
CA ARG A 142 -7.44 53.55 3.90
C ARG A 142 -8.07 54.88 4.27
N LYS A 143 -9.35 54.87 4.66
CA LYS A 143 -10.07 56.09 5.09
C LYS A 143 -9.41 56.75 6.30
N LEU A 144 -9.03 55.97 7.30
CA LEU A 144 -8.32 56.46 8.49
C LEU A 144 -6.95 57.04 8.14
N SER A 145 -6.19 56.39 7.25
CA SER A 145 -4.90 56.90 6.78
C SER A 145 -5.05 58.23 6.03
N ASP A 146 -6.06 58.34 5.17
CA ASP A 146 -6.37 59.59 4.46
C ASP A 146 -6.75 60.72 5.44
N GLU A 147 -7.51 60.40 6.49
CA GLU A 147 -7.88 61.36 7.53
C GLU A 147 -6.67 61.82 8.35
N ILE A 148 -5.82 60.90 8.78
CA ILE A 148 -4.55 61.21 9.47
C ILE A 148 -3.68 62.13 8.59
N ASN A 149 -3.55 61.83 7.30
CA ASN A 149 -2.76 62.65 6.38
C ASN A 149 -3.33 64.07 6.22
N ARG A 150 -4.66 64.22 6.19
CA ARG A 150 -5.31 65.53 6.16
C ARG A 150 -5.06 66.32 7.43
N VAL A 151 -5.15 65.68 8.60
CA VAL A 151 -4.88 66.33 9.89
C VAL A 151 -3.42 66.74 10.00
N LYS A 152 -2.47 65.88 9.63
CA LYS A 152 -1.04 66.22 9.58
C LYS A 152 -0.76 67.43 8.71
N LYS A 153 -1.32 67.47 7.49
CA LYS A 153 -1.15 68.60 6.57
C LYS A 153 -1.72 69.92 7.14
N ARG A 154 -2.79 69.85 7.94
CA ARG A 154 -3.33 71.03 8.66
C ARG A 154 -2.40 71.49 9.79
N MET A 155 -1.74 70.56 10.47
CA MET A 155 -0.81 70.88 11.56
C MET A 155 0.52 71.44 11.06
N GLU A 156 0.99 71.00 9.88
CA GLU A 156 2.25 71.48 9.27
C GLU A 156 2.11 72.81 8.53
N GLY A 157 0.87 73.23 8.20
CA GLY A 157 0.58 74.48 7.48
C GLY A 157 0.18 75.66 8.37
N ASN A 158 0.21 75.49 9.69
CA ASN A 158 -0.06 76.50 10.73
C ASN A 158 1.22 76.76 11.51
#